data_AF-A0A836PYQ2-F1
#
_entry.id   AF-A0A836PYQ2-F1
#
_cell.length_a   1.000
_cell.length_b   1.000
_cell.length_c   1.000
_cell.angle_alpha   90.00
_cell.angle_beta   90.00
_cell.angle_gamma   90.00
#
_symmetry.space_group_name_H-M   'P 1'
#
loop_
_entity.id
_entity.type
_entity.pdbx_description
1 polymer ?
#
loop_
_entity_poly.entity_id
_entity_poly.type
_entity_poly.pdbx_seq_one_letter_code
_entity_poly.pdbx_strand_id
1 'polypeptide(L)'
;MPNIDETYLQQLRDMKLYVSKPFAPGRAFEYSVWIAKPTSVSGNCIDGYDSLCASIPINAPAVMLQPTDEGWVVLNQEHSIQGPGDFRNIWKTQQEAVADIIDFYFGNPERMNVIQERVSRHGALKTD
;
A
#
# COMPACT_ATOMS: atom_id res chain seq x y z
N MET A 1 -18.77 -6.56 -1.71
CA MET A 1 -17.42 -6.15 -1.28
C MET A 1 -17.49 -4.72 -0.76
N PRO A 2 -16.76 -4.39 0.32
CA PRO A 2 -16.67 -3.01 0.80
C PRO A 2 -16.01 -2.11 -0.25
N ASN A 3 -16.51 -0.89 -0.41
CA ASN A 3 -15.88 0.11 -1.27
C ASN A 3 -14.86 0.91 -0.45
N ILE A 4 -13.72 1.29 -1.06
CA ILE A 4 -12.74 2.17 -0.40
C ILE A 4 -13.38 3.54 -0.22
N ASP A 5 -13.59 3.96 1.03
CA ASP A 5 -14.11 5.30 1.35
C ASP A 5 -13.17 6.40 0.80
N GLU A 6 -13.77 7.32 0.04
CA GLU A 6 -13.08 8.40 -0.69
C GLU A 6 -12.32 9.34 0.25
N THR A 7 -12.75 9.49 1.51
CA THR A 7 -12.06 10.33 2.50
C THR A 7 -10.63 9.86 2.75
N TYR A 8 -10.40 8.54 2.81
CA TYR A 8 -9.05 7.98 2.95
C TYR A 8 -8.23 8.07 1.67
N LEU A 9 -8.88 7.94 0.50
CA LEU A 9 -8.20 8.17 -0.77
C LEU A 9 -7.75 9.63 -0.88
N GLN A 10 -8.60 10.56 -0.46
CA GLN A 10 -8.27 11.98 -0.41
C GLN A 10 -7.13 12.27 0.55
N GLN A 11 -7.11 11.64 1.73
CA GLN A 11 -5.99 11.74 2.67
C GLN A 11 -4.65 11.37 2.01
N LEU A 12 -4.60 10.27 1.26
CA LEU A 12 -3.38 9.85 0.54
C LEU A 12 -2.98 10.88 -0.54
N ARG A 13 -3.95 11.42 -1.28
CA ARG A 13 -3.70 12.46 -2.30
C ARG A 13 -3.23 13.78 -1.69
N ASP A 14 -3.72 14.14 -0.50
CA ASP A 14 -3.31 15.34 0.21
C ASP A 14 -1.83 15.25 0.64
N MET A 15 -1.35 14.04 0.93
CA MET A 15 0.07 13.72 1.13
C MET A 15 0.88 13.64 -0.18
N LYS A 16 0.29 14.06 -1.30
CA LYS A 16 0.88 14.07 -2.64
C LYS A 16 1.23 12.68 -3.19
N LEU A 17 0.68 11.61 -2.61
CA LEU A 17 0.76 10.29 -3.23
C LEU A 17 -0.12 10.23 -4.47
N TYR A 18 0.34 9.49 -5.47
CA TYR A 18 -0.51 9.11 -6.60
C TYR A 18 -1.48 8.02 -6.14
N VAL A 19 -2.74 8.16 -6.51
CA VAL A 19 -3.80 7.17 -6.24
C VAL A 19 -4.52 6.91 -7.56
N SER A 20 -4.52 5.67 -8.03
CA SER A 20 -5.19 5.28 -9.27
C SER A 20 -6.71 5.31 -9.13
N LYS A 21 -7.41 5.20 -10.26
CA LYS A 21 -8.82 4.78 -10.24
C LYS A 21 -8.91 3.32 -9.77
N PRO A 22 -10.04 2.91 -9.17
CA PRO A 22 -10.27 1.51 -8.85
C PRO A 22 -10.23 0.63 -10.09
N PHE A 23 -9.69 -0.58 -9.97
CA PHE A 23 -9.73 -1.58 -11.03
C PHE A 23 -11.18 -2.00 -11.29
N ALA A 24 -11.54 -2.11 -12.57
CA ALA A 24 -12.90 -2.40 -13.00
C ALA A 24 -13.36 -3.82 -12.59
N PRO A 25 -14.69 -4.02 -12.43
CA PRO A 25 -15.29 -5.32 -12.20
C PRO A 25 -14.82 -6.43 -13.15
N GLY A 26 -14.61 -7.64 -12.63
CA GLY A 26 -14.20 -8.82 -13.42
C GLY A 26 -12.72 -8.86 -13.82
N ARG A 27 -11.86 -8.02 -13.23
CA ARG A 27 -10.41 -8.07 -13.42
C ARG A 27 -9.70 -8.64 -12.19
N ALA A 28 -8.46 -9.09 -12.38
CA ALA A 28 -7.57 -9.32 -11.26
C ALA A 28 -7.48 -8.04 -10.42
N PHE A 29 -7.58 -8.20 -9.08
CA PHE A 29 -7.57 -7.09 -8.12
C PHE A 29 -8.73 -6.10 -8.29
N GLU A 30 -9.91 -6.62 -8.60
CA GLU A 30 -11.16 -5.87 -8.69
C GLU A 30 -11.36 -4.93 -7.48
N TYR A 31 -11.80 -3.69 -7.75
CA TYR A 31 -12.01 -2.63 -6.76
C TYR A 31 -10.76 -2.15 -6.00
N SER A 32 -9.59 -2.75 -6.22
CA SER A 32 -8.34 -2.26 -5.64
C SER A 32 -7.95 -0.92 -6.21
N VAL A 33 -7.07 -0.20 -5.53
CA VAL A 33 -6.36 0.97 -6.07
C VAL A 33 -4.86 0.77 -5.94
N TRP A 34 -4.10 1.37 -6.85
CA TRP A 34 -2.66 1.53 -6.73
C TRP A 34 -2.32 2.87 -6.10
N ILE A 35 -1.38 2.83 -5.17
CA ILE A 35 -0.80 3.98 -4.49
C ILE A 35 0.68 3.98 -4.82
N ALA A 36 1.22 5.13 -5.20
CA ALA A 36 2.65 5.25 -5.47
C ALA A 36 3.17 6.61 -4.99
N LYS A 37 4.44 6.65 -4.58
CA LYS A 37 5.10 7.88 -4.16
C LYS A 37 5.91 8.48 -5.32
N PRO A 38 5.49 9.64 -5.88
CA PRO A 38 6.28 10.33 -6.89
C PRO A 38 7.67 10.70 -6.38
N THR A 39 8.67 10.72 -7.26
CA THR A 39 10.04 11.16 -6.94
C THR A 39 10.12 12.57 -6.35
N SER A 40 9.17 13.44 -6.66
CA SER A 40 9.06 14.80 -6.12
C SER A 40 8.56 14.85 -4.66
N VAL A 41 8.10 13.73 -4.10
CA VAL A 41 7.60 13.64 -2.73
C VAL A 41 8.65 12.99 -1.84
N SER A 42 9.08 13.74 -0.81
CA SER A 42 10.01 13.28 0.21
C SER A 42 9.44 12.09 0.98
N GLY A 43 10.30 11.20 1.47
CA GLY A 43 9.90 10.03 2.24
C GLY A 43 10.84 8.86 1.97
N ASN A 44 10.45 7.68 2.42
CA ASN A 44 11.21 6.45 2.23
C ASN A 44 11.38 6.14 0.74
N CYS A 45 12.56 5.71 0.35
CA CYS A 45 12.88 5.35 -1.03
C CYS A 45 13.86 4.17 -1.05
N ILE A 46 13.98 3.54 -2.22
CA ILE A 46 15.01 2.57 -2.51
C ILE A 46 15.99 3.23 -3.49
N ASP A 47 17.27 3.28 -3.13
CA ASP A 47 18.30 3.89 -3.99
C ASP A 47 18.43 3.12 -5.31
N GLY A 48 18.41 3.85 -6.42
CA GLY A 48 18.45 3.26 -7.76
C GLY A 48 17.16 2.54 -8.17
N TYR A 49 16.09 2.68 -7.41
CA TYR A 49 14.79 2.10 -7.75
C TYR A 49 14.19 2.75 -8.99
N ASP A 50 13.81 1.90 -9.94
CA ASP A 50 13.13 2.27 -11.17
C ASP A 50 11.97 1.30 -11.42
N SER A 51 10.75 1.81 -11.42
CA SER A 51 9.56 0.98 -11.61
C SER A 51 9.17 0.92 -13.08
N LEU A 52 9.14 -0.29 -13.62
CA LEU A 52 8.66 -0.54 -14.98
C LEU A 52 7.13 -0.42 -15.11
N CYS A 53 6.41 -0.37 -13.99
CA CYS A 53 4.96 -0.49 -13.95
C CYS A 53 4.24 0.84 -13.66
N ALA A 54 4.96 1.91 -13.35
CA ALA A 54 4.36 3.19 -13.00
C ALA A 54 4.20 4.11 -14.22
N SER A 55 3.05 4.76 -14.33
CA SER A 55 2.80 5.82 -15.32
C SER A 55 3.47 7.15 -14.95
N ILE A 56 4.14 7.22 -13.79
CA ILE A 56 4.82 8.39 -13.25
C ILE A 56 6.18 7.99 -12.68
N PRO A 57 7.17 8.89 -12.64
CA PRO A 57 8.45 8.61 -12.00
C PRO A 57 8.29 8.39 -10.49
N ILE A 58 8.68 7.21 -10.00
CA ILE A 58 8.63 6.83 -8.59
C ILE A 58 9.98 6.29 -8.12
N ASN A 59 10.30 6.45 -6.83
CA ASN A 59 11.55 5.99 -6.21
C ASN A 59 11.31 5.02 -5.03
N ALA A 60 10.10 4.46 -4.95
CA ALA A 60 9.70 3.48 -3.96
C ALA A 60 8.63 2.57 -4.58
N PRO A 61 8.48 1.32 -4.11
CA PRO A 61 7.51 0.40 -4.64
C PRO A 61 6.07 0.91 -4.58
N ALA A 62 5.27 0.54 -5.58
CA ALA A 62 3.85 0.83 -5.60
C ALA A 62 3.10 -0.13 -4.67
N VAL A 63 2.18 0.40 -3.87
CA VAL A 63 1.36 -0.39 -2.95
C VAL A 63 -0.07 -0.49 -3.47
N MET A 64 -0.65 -1.67 -3.39
CA MET A 64 -2.06 -1.91 -3.67
C MET A 64 -2.86 -1.94 -2.37
N LEU A 65 -3.98 -1.22 -2.36
CA LEU A 65 -5.02 -1.35 -1.34
C LEU A 65 -6.20 -2.11 -1.95
N GLN A 66 -6.48 -3.30 -1.42
CA GLN A 66 -7.52 -4.19 -1.91
C GLN A 66 -8.58 -4.44 -0.84
N PRO A 67 -9.87 -4.11 -1.09
CA PRO A 67 -10.95 -4.59 -0.25
C PRO A 67 -11.15 -6.10 -0.44
N THR A 68 -11.33 -6.83 0.66
CA THR A 68 -11.68 -8.26 0.65
C THR A 68 -12.79 -8.54 1.65
N ASP A 69 -13.33 -9.75 1.65
CA ASP A 69 -14.32 -10.17 2.66
C ASP A 69 -13.69 -10.34 4.06
N GLU A 70 -12.35 -10.48 4.15
CA GLU A 70 -11.62 -10.64 5.41
C GLU A 70 -11.14 -9.32 6.03
N GLY A 71 -11.21 -8.23 5.24
CA GLY A 71 -10.78 -6.89 5.61
C GLY A 71 -10.12 -6.14 4.46
N TRP A 72 -9.03 -5.46 4.77
CA TRP A 72 -8.30 -4.58 3.85
C TRP A 72 -6.89 -5.11 3.67
N VAL A 73 -6.57 -5.54 2.47
CA VAL A 73 -5.23 -6.03 2.15
C VAL A 73 -4.40 -4.87 1.64
N VAL A 74 -3.25 -4.66 2.25
CA VAL A 74 -2.20 -3.75 1.78
C VAL A 74 -1.05 -4.62 1.31
N LEU A 75 -0.71 -4.54 0.04
CA LEU A 75 0.35 -5.38 -0.51
C LEU A 75 1.20 -4.64 -1.53
N ASN A 76 2.48 -4.96 -1.55
CA ASN A 76 3.35 -4.71 -2.68
C ASN A 76 3.86 -6.07 -3.19
N GLN A 77 3.78 -6.26 -4.49
CA GLN A 77 4.34 -7.41 -5.17
C GLN A 77 4.73 -6.99 -6.59
N GLU A 78 5.98 -6.56 -6.76
CA GLU A 78 6.48 -6.07 -8.04
C GLU A 78 7.09 -7.17 -8.92
N HIS A 79 7.46 -8.28 -8.32
CA HIS A 79 8.15 -9.36 -9.00
C HIS A 79 7.50 -10.72 -8.74
N SER A 80 7.74 -11.67 -9.66
CA SER A 80 7.32 -13.07 -9.50
C SER A 80 8.05 -13.78 -8.36
N ILE A 81 9.15 -13.19 -7.86
CA ILE A 81 9.94 -13.63 -6.71
C ILE A 81 9.95 -12.48 -5.71
N GLN A 82 9.77 -12.79 -4.43
CA GLN A 82 9.72 -11.78 -3.39
C GLN A 82 11.01 -10.93 -3.36
N GLY A 83 10.87 -9.63 -3.60
CA GLY A 83 11.95 -8.65 -3.63
C GLY A 83 11.91 -7.66 -2.45
N PRO A 84 12.90 -6.78 -2.32
CA PRO A 84 12.91 -5.72 -1.31
C PRO A 84 11.64 -4.87 -1.38
N GLY A 85 11.02 -4.65 -0.23
CA GLY A 85 9.78 -3.89 -0.13
C GLY A 85 8.54 -4.69 -0.51
N ASP A 86 8.64 -5.98 -0.88
CA ASP A 86 7.47 -6.83 -1.07
C ASP A 86 6.89 -7.22 0.29
N PHE A 87 5.59 -6.96 0.45
CA PHE A 87 4.87 -7.36 1.64
C PHE A 87 3.39 -7.60 1.37
N ARG A 88 2.75 -8.30 2.32
CA ARG A 88 1.30 -8.44 2.37
C ARG A 88 0.82 -8.36 3.81
N ASN A 89 0.02 -7.35 4.10
CA ASN A 89 -0.63 -7.12 5.38
C ASN A 89 -2.16 -7.15 5.21
N ILE A 90 -2.87 -7.63 6.23
CA ILE A 90 -4.33 -7.64 6.25
C ILE A 90 -4.80 -6.90 7.50
N TRP A 91 -5.69 -5.93 7.31
CA TRP A 91 -6.21 -5.07 8.37
C TRP A 91 -7.71 -5.22 8.51
N LYS A 92 -8.24 -5.04 9.72
CA LYS A 92 -9.69 -5.12 9.96
C LYS A 92 -10.42 -3.87 9.55
N THR A 93 -9.75 -2.72 9.62
CA THR A 93 -10.35 -1.43 9.26
C THR A 93 -9.60 -0.76 8.12
N GLN A 94 -10.32 0.07 7.36
CA GLN A 94 -9.72 0.86 6.28
C GLN A 94 -8.72 1.87 6.83
N GLN A 95 -9.01 2.43 8.01
CA GLN A 95 -8.13 3.35 8.72
C GLN A 95 -6.76 2.74 9.00
N GLU A 96 -6.71 1.52 9.52
CA GLU A 96 -5.45 0.81 9.80
C GLU A 96 -4.67 0.53 8.50
N ALA A 97 -5.37 0.11 7.45
CA ALA A 97 -4.74 -0.13 6.14
C ALA A 97 -4.12 1.15 5.55
N VAL A 98 -4.81 2.28 5.66
CA VAL A 98 -4.33 3.57 5.17
C VAL A 98 -3.16 4.06 6.02
N ALA A 99 -3.23 3.88 7.35
CA ALA A 99 -2.12 4.18 8.24
C ALA A 99 -0.87 3.34 7.91
N ASP A 100 -1.05 2.07 7.55
CA ASP A 100 0.03 1.17 7.13
C ASP A 100 0.71 1.63 5.83
N ILE A 101 -0.06 2.12 4.85
CA ILE A 101 0.47 2.71 3.61
C ILE A 101 1.27 3.98 3.91
N ILE A 102 0.76 4.83 4.79
CA ILE A 102 1.43 6.07 5.20
C ILE A 102 2.75 5.75 5.92
N ASP A 103 2.74 4.79 6.85
CA ASP A 103 3.95 4.35 7.54
C ASP A 103 4.97 3.73 6.58
N PHE A 104 4.54 2.98 5.57
CA PHE A 104 5.44 2.47 4.52
C PHE A 104 6.21 3.61 3.82
N TYR A 105 5.51 4.67 3.39
CA TYR A 105 6.13 5.74 2.62
C TYR A 105 6.82 6.82 3.47
N PHE A 106 6.41 7.04 4.72
CA PHE A 106 6.85 8.19 5.52
C PHE A 106 7.23 7.86 6.97
N GLY A 107 7.01 6.62 7.39
CA GLY A 107 7.36 6.10 8.71
C GLY A 107 8.70 5.38 8.69
N ASN A 108 8.74 4.12 9.15
CA ASN A 108 9.99 3.38 9.30
C ASN A 108 10.67 3.08 7.93
N PRO A 109 11.86 3.65 7.62
CA PRO A 109 12.56 3.40 6.36
C PRO A 109 13.00 1.95 6.18
N GLU A 110 13.15 1.17 7.25
CA GLU A 110 13.50 -0.25 7.15
C GLU A 110 12.48 -1.03 6.32
N ARG A 111 11.22 -0.58 6.25
CA ARG A 111 10.16 -1.24 5.47
C ARG A 111 10.47 -1.35 3.99
N MET A 112 11.34 -0.50 3.44
CA MET A 112 11.80 -0.57 2.05
C MET A 112 12.76 -1.74 1.79
N ASN A 113 13.37 -2.28 2.85
CA ASN A 113 14.39 -3.33 2.76
C ASN A 113 13.86 -4.73 3.09
N VAL A 114 12.61 -4.84 3.56
CA VAL A 114 12.08 -6.10 4.07
C VAL A 114 11.37 -6.89 2.97
N ILE A 115 11.60 -8.20 2.98
CA ILE A 115 10.81 -9.25 2.34
C ILE A 115 9.91 -9.81 3.44
N GLN A 116 8.61 -9.44 3.52
CA GLN A 116 7.75 -9.92 4.63
C GLN A 116 6.34 -10.34 4.25
N GLU A 117 5.93 -11.54 4.69
CA GLU A 117 4.51 -11.84 4.87
C GLU A 117 4.15 -11.60 6.35
N ARG A 118 3.35 -10.57 6.66
CA ARG A 118 2.80 -10.37 8.02
C ARG A 118 1.32 -10.67 7.99
N VAL A 119 0.95 -11.83 8.51
CA VAL A 119 -0.45 -12.12 8.84
C VAL A 119 -0.74 -11.53 10.23
N SER A 120 -0.91 -10.21 10.30
CA SER A 120 -1.29 -9.53 11.54
C SER A 120 -2.76 -9.83 11.88
N ARG A 121 -3.02 -10.87 12.67
CA ARG A 121 -4.30 -11.06 13.37
C ARG A 121 -4.32 -10.21 14.64
N HIS A 122 -4.39 -8.88 14.53
CA HIS A 122 -4.60 -8.05 15.70
C HIS A 122 -6.10 -7.99 16.03
N GLY A 123 -6.52 -8.96 16.86
CA GLY A 123 -7.57 -8.72 17.83
C GLY A 123 -7.01 -7.78 18.90
N ALA A 124 -7.81 -6.78 19.27
CA ALA A 124 -7.51 -5.85 20.33
C ALA A 124 -7.07 -6.56 21.61
N LEU A 125 -5.96 -6.14 22.20
CA LEU A 125 -5.74 -6.18 23.64
C LEU A 125 -5.08 -4.86 24.05
N LYS A 126 -5.92 -3.93 24.51
CA LYS A 126 -5.53 -3.12 25.66
C LYS A 126 -5.47 -4.09 26.83
N THR A 127 -4.34 -4.15 27.50
CA THR A 127 -4.25 -4.64 28.88
C THR A 127 -3.62 -3.52 29.69
N ASP A 128 -4.25 -3.30 30.84
CA ASP A 128 -4.16 -2.13 31.71
C ASP A 128 -2.76 -1.82 32.26
#